data_AF-E8WZB4-F1
#
_entry.id   AF-E8WZB4-F1
#
_cell.length_a   1.000
_cell.length_b   1.000
_cell.length_c   1.000
_cell.angle_alpha   90.00
_cell.angle_beta   90.00
_cell.angle_gamma   90.00
#
_symmetry.space_group_name_H-M   'P 1'
#
loop_
_entity.id
_entity.type
_entity.pdbx_description
1 polymer ?
#
loop_
_entity_poly.entity_id
_entity_poly.type
_entity_poly.pdbx_seq_one_letter_code
_entity_poly.pdbx_strand_id
1 'polypeptide(L)'
;MTRNELFWRNLWVAVRRLRIPVSVHLLWIVPIWLWLFVYCLQGWGVRGFWRTAAWIASILLTFFVPALLLHAFRITGEALRRHRGRPQPADIDMSGHREVLKTLMLQVAALVDRAGGEALTRGGHVKGSHAGACRRRTLDLAQRPELWEGFSEDERGLLLAQEGGWAWETVWPMVVRAEDVRALRWVLGMDRILVPLEYLKPDLRPVVEVTSKPEMAEGTVCLPAWELGQALRLAQAMVSRCVVEGVKRGFLTEMEPEVRAEYVSMAEELGENESEDLLIGSATVGTADTAKVQWVAQAALRRAYVLEGVARYLNGPADGRLRIVAEVVGADEGQGGDERARG
;
A
#
# COMPACT_ATOMS: atom_id res chain seq x y z
N MET A 1 -16.30 -1.94 -9.69
CA MET A 1 -15.80 -0.54 -9.52
C MET A 1 -14.93 -0.18 -10.73
N THR A 2 -15.29 0.83 -11.52
CA THR A 2 -14.62 1.10 -12.81
C THR A 2 -13.23 1.72 -12.63
N ARG A 3 -12.33 1.57 -13.63
CA ARG A 3 -11.01 2.22 -13.66
C ARG A 3 -11.09 3.73 -13.43
N ASN A 4 -12.14 4.35 -13.96
CA ASN A 4 -12.45 5.76 -13.71
C ASN A 4 -12.79 6.01 -12.24
N GLU A 5 -13.64 5.20 -11.61
CA GLU A 5 -13.99 5.37 -10.19
C GLU A 5 -12.78 5.24 -9.25
N LEU A 6 -11.88 4.29 -9.49
CA LEU A 6 -10.65 4.13 -8.72
C LEU A 6 -9.67 5.29 -8.94
N PHE A 7 -9.48 5.73 -10.19
CA PHE A 7 -8.67 6.90 -10.52
C PHE A 7 -9.22 8.15 -9.83
N TRP A 8 -10.51 8.43 -9.99
CA TRP A 8 -11.16 9.59 -9.38
C TRP A 8 -11.08 9.52 -7.86
N ARG A 9 -11.32 8.36 -7.25
CA ARG A 9 -11.24 8.18 -5.79
C ARG A 9 -9.82 8.35 -5.25
N ASN A 10 -8.79 7.84 -5.92
CA ASN A 10 -7.39 8.02 -5.51
C ASN A 10 -6.91 9.46 -5.72
N LEU A 11 -7.26 10.06 -6.86
CA LEU A 11 -7.04 11.49 -7.12
C LEU A 11 -7.70 12.34 -6.04
N TRP A 12 -8.90 11.96 -5.61
CA TRP A 12 -9.64 12.65 -4.57
C TRP A 12 -9.01 12.58 -3.19
N VAL A 13 -8.55 11.40 -2.77
CA VAL A 13 -7.79 11.25 -1.52
C VAL A 13 -6.50 12.07 -1.59
N ALA A 14 -5.82 12.08 -2.73
CA ALA A 14 -4.61 12.88 -2.96
C ALA A 14 -4.88 14.39 -2.88
N VAL A 15 -5.96 14.87 -3.53
CA VAL A 15 -6.39 16.28 -3.52
C VAL A 15 -6.85 16.71 -2.13
N ARG A 16 -7.55 15.85 -1.38
CA ARG A 16 -7.96 16.15 0.00
C ARG A 16 -6.77 16.21 0.96
N ARG A 17 -5.72 15.43 0.71
CA ARG A 17 -4.45 15.45 1.46
C ARG A 17 -3.54 16.61 1.05
N LEU A 18 -3.69 17.14 -0.17
CA LEU A 18 -3.16 18.45 -0.53
C LEU A 18 -3.95 19.51 0.24
N ARG A 19 -3.51 19.80 1.48
CA ARG A 19 -3.95 20.97 2.27
C ARG A 19 -3.49 22.29 1.61
N ILE A 20 -3.54 22.39 0.28
CA ILE A 20 -3.34 23.65 -0.41
C ILE A 20 -4.69 24.35 -0.31
N PRO A 21 -4.78 25.45 0.46
CA PRO A 21 -6.03 26.17 0.56
C PRO A 21 -6.41 26.64 -0.84
N VAL A 22 -7.68 26.45 -1.22
CA VAL A 22 -8.20 26.80 -2.55
C VAL A 22 -7.85 28.25 -2.96
N SER A 23 -7.65 29.12 -1.96
CA SER A 23 -7.14 30.49 -2.12
C SER A 23 -5.79 30.58 -2.84
N VAL A 24 -4.87 29.63 -2.65
CA VAL A 24 -3.55 29.64 -3.31
C VAL A 24 -3.68 29.30 -4.80
N HIS A 25 -4.59 28.39 -5.18
CA HIS A 25 -4.87 28.14 -6.59
C HIS A 25 -5.57 29.33 -7.26
N LEU A 26 -6.49 29.99 -6.56
CA LEU A 26 -7.11 31.24 -7.04
C LEU A 26 -6.08 32.35 -7.26
N LEU A 27 -5.06 32.46 -6.39
CA LEU A 27 -4.03 33.49 -6.48
C LEU A 27 -3.22 33.45 -7.78
N TRP A 28 -2.95 32.26 -8.32
CA TRP A 28 -2.19 32.08 -9.58
C TRP A 28 -3.06 32.19 -10.83
N ILE A 29 -4.35 31.90 -10.70
CA ILE A 29 -5.31 31.94 -11.81
C ILE A 29 -5.59 33.39 -12.22
N VAL A 30 -5.75 34.32 -11.27
CA VAL A 30 -6.05 35.74 -11.56
C VAL A 30 -5.02 36.46 -12.47
N PRO A 31 -3.70 36.41 -12.23
CA PRO A 31 -2.73 37.12 -13.07
C PRO A 31 -2.62 36.53 -14.49
N ILE A 32 -2.75 35.21 -14.64
CA ILE A 32 -2.79 34.55 -15.96
C ILE A 32 -4.01 35.05 -16.75
N TRP A 33 -5.15 35.20 -16.09
CA TRP A 33 -6.36 35.75 -16.70
C TRP A 33 -6.23 37.20 -17.08
N LEU A 34 -5.66 38.03 -16.21
CA LEU A 34 -5.45 39.45 -16.49
C LEU A 34 -4.56 39.61 -17.73
N TRP A 35 -3.50 38.80 -17.83
CA TRP A 35 -2.61 38.77 -18.99
C TRP A 35 -3.34 38.33 -20.27
N LEU A 36 -4.10 37.23 -20.23
CA LEU A 36 -4.90 36.75 -21.37
C LEU A 36 -5.96 37.77 -21.82
N PHE A 37 -6.59 38.45 -20.88
CA PHE A 37 -7.58 39.49 -21.16
C PHE A 37 -6.95 40.71 -21.86
N VAL A 38 -5.82 41.20 -21.35
CA VAL A 38 -5.06 42.30 -21.98
C VAL A 38 -4.56 41.91 -23.38
N TYR A 39 -4.04 40.69 -23.53
CA TYR A 39 -3.59 40.17 -24.83
C TYR A 39 -4.73 40.10 -25.86
N CYS A 40 -5.94 39.74 -25.42
CA CYS A 40 -7.12 39.68 -26.28
C CYS A 40 -7.66 41.06 -26.66
N LEU A 41 -7.69 42.02 -25.75
CA LEU A 41 -8.04 43.41 -26.06
C LEU A 41 -7.12 44.01 -27.11
N GLN A 42 -5.81 43.71 -27.03
CA GLN A 42 -4.82 44.14 -28.02
C GLN A 42 -4.98 43.42 -29.37
N GLY A 43 -5.49 42.19 -29.38
CA GLY A 43 -5.67 41.37 -30.59
C GLY A 43 -6.96 41.61 -31.37
N TRP A 44 -7.98 42.21 -30.74
CA TRP A 44 -9.33 42.37 -31.29
C TRP A 44 -9.40 43.24 -32.54
N GLY A 45 -8.50 44.21 -32.70
CA GLY A 45 -8.50 45.09 -33.86
C GLY A 45 -7.93 44.48 -35.15
N VAL A 46 -7.22 43.33 -35.09
CA VAL A 46 -6.30 42.95 -36.19
C VAL A 46 -6.44 41.50 -36.69
N ARG A 47 -6.99 40.53 -35.92
CA ARG A 47 -6.68 39.09 -36.17
C ARG A 47 -7.82 38.05 -36.13
N GLY A 48 -9.03 38.40 -36.58
CA GLY A 48 -10.03 37.46 -37.10
C GLY A 48 -10.76 36.51 -36.12
N PHE A 49 -11.95 36.06 -36.53
CA PHE A 49 -12.95 35.27 -35.78
C PHE A 49 -12.41 34.01 -35.06
N TRP A 50 -11.46 33.31 -35.68
CA TRP A 50 -10.93 32.04 -35.15
C TRP A 50 -10.15 32.18 -33.84
N ARG A 51 -9.48 33.33 -33.62
CA ARG A 51 -8.78 33.59 -32.35
C ARG A 51 -9.75 33.90 -31.22
N THR A 52 -10.87 34.57 -31.54
CA THR A 52 -11.95 34.85 -30.58
C THR A 52 -12.64 33.56 -30.14
N ALA A 53 -12.90 32.65 -31.09
CA ALA A 53 -13.47 31.33 -30.80
C ALA A 53 -12.54 30.48 -29.91
N ALA A 54 -11.23 30.44 -30.19
CA ALA A 54 -10.25 29.73 -29.37
C ALA A 54 -10.16 30.29 -27.94
N TRP A 55 -10.31 31.61 -27.78
CA TRP A 55 -10.31 32.25 -26.47
C TRP A 55 -11.58 31.93 -25.66
N ILE A 56 -12.75 31.99 -26.29
CA ILE A 56 -14.02 31.57 -25.66
C ILE A 56 -13.94 30.11 -25.24
N ALA A 57 -13.38 29.24 -26.08
CA ALA A 57 -13.14 27.83 -25.75
C ALA A 57 -12.19 27.68 -24.55
N SER A 58 -11.12 28.47 -24.47
CA SER A 58 -10.22 28.47 -23.30
C SER A 58 -10.94 28.92 -22.02
N ILE A 59 -11.78 29.95 -22.09
CA ILE A 59 -12.62 30.40 -20.96
C ILE A 59 -13.55 29.30 -20.51
N LEU A 60 -14.31 28.73 -21.44
CA LEU A 60 -15.21 27.64 -21.12
C LEU A 60 -14.44 26.46 -20.54
N LEU A 61 -13.27 26.07 -21.07
CA LEU A 61 -12.48 24.99 -20.50
C LEU A 61 -12.03 25.30 -19.06
N THR A 62 -11.55 26.52 -18.79
CA THR A 62 -11.03 26.90 -17.47
C THR A 62 -12.11 27.14 -16.42
N PHE A 63 -13.36 27.49 -16.79
CA PHE A 63 -14.45 27.59 -15.82
C PHE A 63 -15.28 26.31 -15.73
N PHE A 64 -15.58 25.69 -16.87
CA PHE A 64 -16.44 24.52 -16.95
C PHE A 64 -15.73 23.28 -16.42
N VAL A 65 -14.44 23.06 -16.70
CA VAL A 65 -13.74 21.89 -16.15
C VAL A 65 -13.67 21.96 -14.61
N PRO A 66 -13.24 23.06 -13.96
CA PRO A 66 -13.27 23.15 -12.51
C PRO A 66 -14.67 23.17 -11.91
N ALA A 67 -15.67 23.78 -12.57
CA ALA A 67 -17.05 23.76 -12.09
C ALA A 67 -17.66 22.35 -12.18
N LEU A 68 -17.38 21.61 -13.25
CA LEU A 68 -17.82 20.22 -13.45
C LEU A 68 -17.06 19.28 -12.53
N LEU A 69 -15.77 19.53 -12.28
CA LEU A 69 -15.02 18.89 -11.21
C LEU A 69 -15.62 19.22 -9.85
N LEU A 70 -15.94 20.48 -9.52
CA LEU A 70 -16.58 20.90 -8.26
C LEU A 70 -17.99 20.34 -8.08
N HIS A 71 -18.74 20.19 -9.17
CA HIS A 71 -20.08 19.62 -9.17
C HIS A 71 -20.04 18.11 -9.02
N ALA A 72 -19.17 17.43 -9.77
CA ALA A 72 -18.81 16.04 -9.52
C ALA A 72 -18.30 15.90 -8.08
N PHE A 73 -17.54 16.87 -7.58
CA PHE A 73 -17.01 16.87 -6.23
C PHE A 73 -18.10 16.92 -5.16
N ARG A 74 -19.14 17.72 -5.39
CA ARG A 74 -20.34 17.75 -4.54
C ARG A 74 -21.14 16.46 -4.62
N ILE A 75 -21.44 15.96 -5.83
CA ILE A 75 -22.26 14.75 -6.01
C ILE A 75 -21.54 13.52 -5.43
N THR A 76 -20.25 13.32 -5.71
CA THR A 76 -19.48 12.20 -5.16
C THR A 76 -19.26 12.37 -3.66
N GLY A 77 -19.07 13.60 -3.18
CA GLY A 77 -19.01 13.92 -1.76
C GLY A 77 -20.32 13.62 -1.03
N GLU A 78 -21.46 13.89 -1.66
CA GLU A 78 -22.79 13.55 -1.16
C GLU A 78 -23.06 12.05 -1.22
N ALA A 79 -22.63 11.35 -2.28
CA ALA A 79 -22.72 9.89 -2.38
C ALA A 79 -21.86 9.20 -1.30
N LEU A 80 -20.64 9.70 -1.07
CA LEU A 80 -19.78 9.26 0.03
C LEU A 80 -20.39 9.57 1.41
N ARG A 81 -21.10 10.70 1.56
CA ARG A 81 -21.85 11.03 2.79
C ARG A 81 -23.09 10.16 2.96
N ARG A 82 -23.80 9.78 1.90
CA ARG A 82 -24.94 8.84 1.97
C ARG A 82 -24.49 7.45 2.41
N HIS A 83 -23.26 7.05 2.07
CA HIS A 83 -22.63 5.83 2.62
C HIS A 83 -22.09 5.99 4.06
N ARG A 84 -22.18 7.17 4.69
CA ARG A 84 -21.80 7.43 6.11
C ARG A 84 -22.94 7.15 7.11
N GLY A 85 -23.92 6.31 6.78
CA GLY A 85 -24.92 5.86 7.76
C GLY A 85 -24.34 5.06 8.94
N ARG A 86 -23.04 4.70 8.92
CA ARG A 86 -22.35 4.16 10.08
C ARG A 86 -21.73 5.29 10.90
N PRO A 87 -21.94 5.33 12.23
CA PRO A 87 -21.24 6.28 13.10
C PRO A 87 -19.75 6.18 12.81
N GLN A 88 -19.12 7.31 12.49
CA GLN A 88 -17.66 7.37 12.47
C GLN A 88 -17.21 6.98 13.87
N PRO A 89 -16.34 5.96 14.03
CA PRO A 89 -15.70 5.77 15.32
C PRO A 89 -15.06 7.11 15.69
N ALA A 90 -15.26 7.54 16.93
CA ALA A 90 -14.66 8.77 17.47
C ALA A 90 -13.19 8.82 17.04
N ASP A 91 -12.68 10.00 16.68
CA ASP A 91 -11.27 10.17 16.30
C ASP A 91 -10.40 9.57 17.41
N ILE A 92 -9.95 8.34 17.23
CA ILE A 92 -9.08 7.64 18.16
C ILE A 92 -7.78 8.46 18.14
N ASP A 93 -7.34 8.94 19.29
CA ASP A 93 -6.05 9.61 19.38
C ASP A 93 -4.94 8.61 19.08
N MET A 94 -4.42 8.71 17.86
CA MET A 94 -3.39 7.82 17.33
C MET A 94 -2.00 8.13 17.88
N SER A 95 -1.83 9.21 18.66
CA SER A 95 -0.52 9.67 19.12
C SER A 95 0.21 8.62 19.98
N GLY A 96 -0.50 7.95 20.89
CA GLY A 96 0.06 6.87 21.72
C GLY A 96 0.41 5.59 20.94
N HIS A 97 -0.34 5.28 19.88
CA HIS A 97 -0.12 4.10 19.04
C HIS A 97 0.99 4.28 18.01
N ARG A 98 1.35 5.54 17.72
CA ARG A 98 2.29 5.91 16.67
C ARG A 98 3.67 5.32 16.88
N GLU A 99 4.23 5.44 18.08
CA GLU A 99 5.59 4.95 18.34
C GLU A 99 5.66 3.42 18.23
N VAL A 100 4.62 2.70 18.64
CA VAL A 100 4.53 1.25 18.46
C VAL A 100 4.50 0.89 16.97
N LEU A 101 3.67 1.58 16.17
CA LEU A 101 3.58 1.36 14.72
C LEU A 101 4.88 1.74 13.98
N LYS A 102 5.56 2.80 14.42
CA LYS A 102 6.87 3.23 13.91
C LYS A 102 7.92 2.16 14.21
N THR A 103 8.03 1.72 15.46
CA THR A 103 8.96 0.67 15.88
C THR A 103 8.75 -0.60 15.06
N LEU A 104 7.49 -1.04 14.92
CA LEU A 104 7.15 -2.19 14.10
C LEU A 104 7.54 -1.99 12.63
N MET A 105 7.23 -0.84 12.05
CA MET A 105 7.61 -0.53 10.67
C MET A 105 9.14 -0.61 10.48
N LEU A 106 9.91 -0.04 11.40
CA LEU A 106 11.38 -0.04 11.34
C LEU A 106 11.95 -1.45 11.49
N GLN A 107 11.37 -2.28 12.37
CA GLN A 107 11.78 -3.69 12.52
C GLN A 107 11.55 -4.48 11.23
N VAL A 108 10.33 -4.39 10.67
CA VAL A 108 10.04 -5.07 9.40
C VAL A 108 10.90 -4.52 8.28
N ALA A 109 11.11 -3.20 8.21
CA ALA A 109 11.96 -2.59 7.20
C ALA A 109 13.42 -3.06 7.30
N ALA A 110 13.96 -3.22 8.51
CA ALA A 110 15.30 -3.75 8.70
C ALA A 110 15.42 -5.19 8.16
N LEU A 111 14.49 -6.08 8.49
CA LEU A 111 14.49 -7.46 7.99
C LEU A 111 14.34 -7.52 6.47
N VAL A 112 13.45 -6.70 5.90
CA VAL A 112 13.22 -6.64 4.45
C VAL A 112 14.44 -6.07 3.71
N ASP A 113 15.09 -5.02 4.25
CA ASP A 113 16.31 -4.43 3.69
C ASP A 113 17.44 -5.47 3.69
N ARG A 114 17.58 -6.21 4.80
CA ARG A 114 18.53 -7.32 4.92
C ARG A 114 18.28 -8.40 3.88
N ALA A 115 17.03 -8.83 3.70
CA ALA A 115 16.63 -9.82 2.72
C ALA A 115 16.87 -9.34 1.27
N GLY A 116 16.62 -8.05 1.00
CA GLY A 116 16.96 -7.42 -0.27
C GLY A 116 18.46 -7.44 -0.56
N GLY A 117 19.29 -7.17 0.44
CA GLY A 117 20.75 -7.30 0.36
C GLY A 117 21.21 -8.73 0.05
N GLU A 118 20.63 -9.72 0.73
CA GLU A 118 20.85 -11.15 0.42
C GLU A 118 20.48 -11.49 -1.02
N ALA A 119 19.31 -11.00 -1.48
CA ALA A 119 18.82 -11.26 -2.82
C ALA A 119 19.77 -10.73 -3.89
N LEU A 120 20.27 -9.50 -3.71
CA LEU A 120 21.19 -8.86 -4.63
C LEU A 120 22.59 -9.50 -4.61
N THR A 121 23.08 -9.89 -3.44
CA THR A 121 24.38 -10.55 -3.29
C THR A 121 24.37 -11.92 -3.97
N ARG A 122 23.35 -12.75 -3.70
CA ARG A 122 23.21 -14.07 -4.34
C ARG A 122 22.96 -13.97 -5.85
N GLY A 123 22.25 -12.95 -6.30
CA GLY A 123 22.07 -12.65 -7.72
C GLY A 123 23.34 -12.17 -8.44
N GLY A 124 24.47 -12.01 -7.73
CA GLY A 124 25.73 -11.53 -8.31
C GLY A 124 25.71 -10.05 -8.72
N HIS A 125 24.71 -9.30 -8.25
CA HIS A 125 24.53 -7.88 -8.56
C HIS A 125 25.40 -6.97 -7.68
N VAL A 126 25.87 -7.47 -6.54
CA VAL A 126 26.81 -6.76 -5.65
C VAL A 126 28.20 -7.38 -5.81
N LYS A 127 29.21 -6.57 -6.15
CA LYS A 127 30.61 -7.00 -6.30
C LYS A 127 31.54 -6.09 -5.50
N GLY A 128 32.65 -6.66 -5.01
CA GLY A 128 33.75 -5.91 -4.42
C GLY A 128 33.40 -5.18 -3.13
N SER A 129 33.83 -3.92 -3.01
CA SER A 129 33.76 -3.08 -1.80
C SER A 129 32.34 -2.70 -1.34
N HIS A 130 31.31 -3.01 -2.13
CA HIS A 130 29.92 -2.77 -1.76
C HIS A 130 29.29 -3.96 -1.01
N ALA A 131 29.95 -5.12 -1.02
CA ALA A 131 29.57 -6.24 -0.16
C ALA A 131 29.72 -5.81 1.31
N GLY A 132 28.67 -6.01 2.09
CA GLY A 132 28.58 -5.65 3.50
C GLY A 132 27.95 -4.28 3.77
N ALA A 133 27.80 -3.41 2.77
CA ALA A 133 27.25 -2.07 2.97
C ALA A 133 25.77 -2.10 3.40
N CYS A 134 24.97 -2.96 2.76
CA CYS A 134 23.57 -3.17 3.13
C CYS A 134 23.46 -3.71 4.56
N ARG A 135 24.19 -4.80 4.85
CA ARG A 135 24.24 -5.40 6.20
C ARG A 135 24.64 -4.40 7.27
N ARG A 136 25.68 -3.59 7.06
CA ARG A 136 26.12 -2.58 8.04
C ARG A 136 25.02 -1.55 8.30
N ARG A 137 24.45 -0.94 7.26
CA ARG A 137 23.36 0.03 7.41
C ARG A 137 22.18 -0.56 8.18
N THR A 138 21.78 -1.78 7.81
CA THR A 138 20.65 -2.45 8.47
C THR A 138 20.95 -2.78 9.94
N LEU A 139 22.18 -3.21 10.26
CA LEU A 139 22.58 -3.48 11.65
C LEU A 139 22.66 -2.19 12.48
N ASP A 140 23.18 -1.10 11.93
CA ASP A 140 23.25 0.19 12.60
C ASP A 140 21.85 0.69 13.00
N LEU A 141 20.82 0.40 12.18
CA LEU A 141 19.43 0.64 12.53
C LEU A 141 18.92 -0.38 13.57
N ALA A 142 19.07 -1.68 13.30
CA ALA A 142 18.48 -2.74 14.09
C ALA A 142 19.01 -2.81 15.54
N GLN A 143 20.28 -2.43 15.76
CA GLN A 143 20.92 -2.43 17.07
C GLN A 143 20.52 -1.27 17.98
N ARG A 144 19.64 -0.37 17.52
CA ARG A 144 19.02 0.63 18.40
C ARG A 144 18.22 -0.10 19.50
N PRO A 145 18.39 0.24 20.80
CA PRO A 145 17.78 -0.51 21.90
C PRO A 145 16.26 -0.70 21.77
N GLU A 146 15.56 0.32 21.28
CA GLU A 146 14.11 0.30 21.09
C GLU A 146 13.64 -0.65 19.97
N LEU A 147 14.51 -0.97 19.01
CA LEU A 147 14.22 -1.91 17.92
C LEU A 147 14.72 -3.31 18.27
N TRP A 148 15.94 -3.41 18.81
CA TRP A 148 16.63 -4.67 19.06
C TRP A 148 15.81 -5.60 19.95
N GLU A 149 15.22 -5.04 21.01
CA GLU A 149 14.46 -5.83 21.99
C GLU A 149 13.17 -6.43 21.43
N GLY A 150 12.61 -5.87 20.36
CA GLY A 150 11.40 -6.42 19.76
C GLY A 150 11.63 -7.45 18.65
N PHE A 151 12.86 -7.69 18.19
CA PHE A 151 13.17 -8.81 17.31
C PHE A 151 13.17 -10.13 18.07
N SER A 152 12.66 -11.20 17.45
CA SER A 152 12.81 -12.56 17.97
C SER A 152 14.27 -13.04 17.91
N GLU A 153 14.59 -14.13 18.60
CA GLU A 153 15.93 -14.73 18.54
C GLU A 153 16.32 -15.12 17.10
N ASP A 154 15.38 -15.72 16.36
CA ASP A 154 15.58 -16.08 14.95
C ASP A 154 15.82 -14.85 14.07
N GLU A 155 15.03 -13.78 14.25
CA GLU A 155 15.18 -12.53 13.51
C GLU A 155 16.54 -11.87 13.81
N ARG A 156 16.98 -11.88 15.07
CA ARG A 156 18.32 -11.41 15.46
C ARG A 156 19.42 -12.26 14.81
N GLY A 157 19.25 -13.59 14.80
CA GLY A 157 20.16 -14.52 14.13
C GLY A 157 20.29 -14.20 12.63
N LEU A 158 19.16 -13.96 11.95
CA LEU A 158 19.10 -13.56 10.56
C LEU A 158 19.80 -12.22 10.31
N LEU A 159 19.56 -11.20 11.14
CA LEU A 159 20.21 -9.89 11.02
C LEU A 159 21.74 -10.00 11.17
N LEU A 160 22.20 -10.82 12.12
CA LEU A 160 23.62 -11.02 12.42
C LEU A 160 24.33 -11.93 11.41
N ALA A 161 23.61 -12.78 10.68
CA ALA A 161 24.18 -13.69 9.69
C ALA A 161 25.05 -12.96 8.66
N GLN A 162 26.09 -13.66 8.19
CA GLN A 162 26.96 -13.16 7.12
C GLN A 162 26.16 -12.96 5.81
N GLU A 163 26.66 -12.08 4.94
CA GLU A 163 25.98 -11.80 3.68
C GLU A 163 26.08 -12.98 2.71
N GLY A 164 24.97 -13.36 2.10
CA GLY A 164 24.82 -14.58 1.31
C GLY A 164 24.46 -15.82 2.15
N GLY A 165 24.40 -15.68 3.47
CA GLY A 165 24.14 -16.78 4.41
C GLY A 165 22.68 -17.17 4.58
N TRP A 166 21.73 -16.39 4.08
CA TRP A 166 20.31 -16.73 4.20
C TRP A 166 19.90 -17.77 3.16
N ALA A 167 19.07 -18.74 3.56
CA ALA A 167 18.43 -19.67 2.63
C ALA A 167 17.42 -18.92 1.73
N TRP A 168 17.16 -19.42 0.51
CA TRP A 168 16.31 -18.70 -0.46
C TRP A 168 14.84 -18.72 -0.04
N GLU A 169 14.48 -19.81 0.63
CA GLU A 169 13.25 -20.08 1.33
C GLU A 169 13.00 -19.05 2.44
N THR A 170 14.06 -18.47 3.01
CA THR A 170 13.96 -17.38 3.99
C THR A 170 13.91 -16.00 3.33
N VAL A 171 14.69 -15.79 2.25
CA VAL A 171 14.79 -14.49 1.57
C VAL A 171 13.45 -14.10 0.94
N TRP A 172 12.81 -14.99 0.19
CA TRP A 172 11.62 -14.61 -0.59
C TRP A 172 10.43 -14.19 0.27
N PRO A 173 10.03 -14.93 1.32
CA PRO A 173 8.96 -14.50 2.21
C PRO A 173 9.25 -13.16 2.88
N MET A 174 10.51 -12.90 3.24
CA MET A 174 10.91 -11.62 3.85
C MET A 174 10.82 -10.48 2.84
N VAL A 175 11.25 -10.67 1.60
CA VAL A 175 11.16 -9.65 0.55
C VAL A 175 9.69 -9.27 0.25
N VAL A 176 8.76 -10.23 0.30
CA VAL A 176 7.32 -9.96 0.15
C VAL A 176 6.78 -9.04 1.24
N ARG A 177 7.37 -9.06 2.45
CA ARG A 177 7.02 -8.14 3.56
C ARG A 177 7.37 -6.68 3.29
N ALA A 178 7.97 -6.34 2.15
CA ALA A 178 8.03 -4.95 1.68
C ALA A 178 6.64 -4.29 1.61
N GLU A 179 5.60 -5.09 1.40
CA GLU A 179 4.22 -4.62 1.41
C GLU A 179 3.71 -4.27 2.82
N ASP A 180 4.19 -4.95 3.86
CA ASP A 180 3.93 -4.57 5.25
C ASP A 180 4.46 -3.16 5.52
N VAL A 181 5.69 -2.88 5.06
CA VAL A 181 6.33 -1.56 5.24
C VAL A 181 5.55 -0.47 4.53
N ARG A 182 5.07 -0.73 3.30
CA ARG A 182 4.21 0.22 2.58
C ARG A 182 2.89 0.49 3.29
N ALA A 183 2.23 -0.56 3.77
CA ALA A 183 1.01 -0.41 4.53
C ALA A 183 1.26 0.43 5.79
N LEU A 184 2.29 0.12 6.57
CA LEU A 184 2.63 0.85 7.79
C LEU A 184 3.06 2.31 7.52
N ARG A 185 3.85 2.58 6.48
CA ARG A 185 4.18 3.96 6.05
C ARG A 185 2.93 4.75 5.71
N TRP A 186 2.00 4.12 4.99
CA TRP A 186 0.71 4.75 4.67
C TRP A 186 -0.10 5.02 5.95
N VAL A 187 -0.22 4.05 6.86
CA VAL A 187 -0.89 4.20 8.16
C VAL A 187 -0.28 5.33 8.99
N LEU A 188 1.05 5.43 9.02
CA LEU A 188 1.79 6.50 9.71
C LEU A 188 1.69 7.85 8.99
N GLY A 189 0.98 7.94 7.86
CA GLY A 189 0.79 9.18 7.10
C GLY A 189 2.03 9.64 6.33
N MET A 190 3.06 8.80 6.22
CA MET A 190 4.26 9.10 5.41
C MET A 190 3.91 9.14 3.93
N ASP A 191 3.06 8.20 3.49
CA ASP A 191 2.60 8.12 2.10
C ASP A 191 1.16 8.64 1.96
N ARG A 192 0.93 9.51 0.96
CA ARG A 192 -0.40 10.10 0.69
C ARG A 192 -1.40 9.10 0.10
N ILE A 193 -0.91 8.06 -0.55
CA ILE A 193 -1.72 7.07 -1.23
C ILE A 193 -1.07 5.72 -0.96
N LEU A 194 -1.87 4.73 -0.60
CA LEU A 194 -1.40 3.36 -0.59
C LEU A 194 -1.35 2.91 -2.06
N VAL A 195 -0.15 2.89 -2.63
CA VAL A 195 0.07 2.61 -4.06
C VAL A 195 -0.63 1.29 -4.43
N PRO A 196 -1.34 1.21 -5.56
CA PRO A 196 -1.99 -0.04 -5.95
C PRO A 196 -0.94 -1.15 -6.18
N LEU A 197 -1.38 -2.41 -6.17
CA LEU A 197 -0.50 -3.58 -6.32
C LEU A 197 -0.06 -3.73 -7.79
N GLU A 198 0.69 -2.77 -8.30
CA GLU A 198 1.01 -2.65 -9.73
C GLU A 198 2.36 -3.28 -10.08
N TYR A 199 3.22 -3.46 -9.09
CA TYR A 199 4.58 -3.94 -9.30
C TYR A 199 4.57 -5.45 -9.49
N LEU A 200 5.17 -5.90 -10.60
CA LEU A 200 5.44 -7.32 -10.90
C LEU A 200 6.57 -7.92 -10.04
N LYS A 201 7.26 -7.08 -9.27
CA LYS A 201 8.37 -7.45 -8.40
C LYS A 201 8.26 -6.67 -7.09
N PRO A 202 8.78 -7.22 -5.99
CA PRO A 202 8.90 -6.48 -4.74
C PRO A 202 9.69 -5.19 -5.00
N ASP A 203 9.06 -4.05 -4.76
CA ASP A 203 9.75 -2.76 -4.84
C ASP A 203 10.16 -2.33 -3.43
N LEU A 204 11.48 -2.44 -3.22
CA LEU A 204 12.18 -2.20 -1.97
C LEU A 204 12.49 -0.72 -1.72
N ARG A 205 12.18 0.20 -2.65
CA ARG A 205 12.46 1.63 -2.46
C ARG A 205 11.85 2.20 -1.17
N PRO A 206 10.59 1.90 -0.81
CA PRO A 206 10.01 2.39 0.44
C PRO A 206 10.75 1.86 1.68
N VAL A 207 11.29 0.64 1.59
CA VAL A 207 12.07 0.01 2.66
C VAL A 207 13.40 0.74 2.83
N VAL A 208 14.16 0.89 1.75
CA VAL A 208 15.47 1.56 1.76
C VAL A 208 15.36 3.01 2.23
N GLU A 209 14.30 3.72 1.83
CA GLU A 209 14.06 5.08 2.27
C GLU A 209 13.86 5.17 3.79
N VAL A 210 13.05 4.27 4.38
CA VAL A 210 12.82 4.23 5.83
C VAL A 210 14.06 3.77 6.59
N THR A 211 14.80 2.78 6.08
CA THR A 211 16.00 2.31 6.78
C THR A 211 17.16 3.30 6.71
N SER A 212 17.24 4.09 5.64
CA SER A 212 18.28 5.12 5.47
C SER A 212 17.96 6.43 6.20
N LYS A 213 16.68 6.74 6.41
CA LYS A 213 16.20 7.99 7.03
C LYS A 213 15.08 7.72 8.03
N PRO A 214 15.35 7.01 9.14
CA PRO A 214 14.33 6.63 10.12
C PRO A 214 13.60 7.83 10.74
N GLU A 215 14.25 8.99 10.81
CA GLU A 215 13.68 10.26 11.29
C GLU A 215 12.50 10.77 10.43
N MET A 216 12.38 10.32 9.17
CA MET A 216 11.20 10.64 8.34
C MET A 216 9.90 10.12 8.96
N ALA A 217 10.01 9.11 9.83
CA ALA A 217 8.89 8.58 10.59
C ALA A 217 8.65 9.35 11.90
N GLU A 218 9.13 10.59 12.08
CA GLU A 218 8.96 11.38 13.33
C GLU A 218 8.01 12.58 13.22
N GLY A 219 7.52 12.93 12.02
CA GLY A 219 6.77 14.20 11.79
C GLY A 219 5.36 14.08 11.23
N THR A 220 4.76 12.89 11.21
CA THR A 220 3.53 12.62 10.45
C THR A 220 2.34 12.23 11.33
N VAL A 221 1.17 12.80 11.01
CA VAL A 221 -0.12 12.46 11.62
C VAL A 221 -0.58 11.13 11.05
N CYS A 222 -0.86 10.15 11.93
CA CYS A 222 -1.42 8.86 11.54
C CYS A 222 -2.75 9.03 10.81
N LEU A 223 -3.08 8.07 9.95
CA LEU A 223 -4.35 8.07 9.26
C LEU A 223 -5.52 7.85 10.21
N PRO A 224 -6.68 8.47 9.92
CA PRO A 224 -7.87 8.23 10.72
C PRO A 224 -8.38 6.81 10.50
N ALA A 225 -8.92 6.19 11.55
CA ALA A 225 -9.31 4.77 11.56
C ALA A 225 -10.29 4.38 10.42
N TRP A 226 -11.15 5.30 9.96
CA TRP A 226 -12.09 5.03 8.87
C TRP A 226 -11.40 4.77 7.51
N GLU A 227 -10.20 5.30 7.28
CA GLU A 227 -9.42 5.03 6.07
C GLU A 227 -8.89 3.60 6.06
N LEU A 228 -8.49 3.07 7.23
CA LEU A 228 -8.00 1.69 7.38
C LEU A 228 -9.04 0.67 6.91
N GLY A 229 -10.28 0.80 7.38
CA GLY A 229 -11.36 -0.14 7.04
C GLY A 229 -11.67 -0.14 5.54
N GLN A 230 -11.49 0.98 4.85
CA GLN A 230 -11.67 1.04 3.40
C GLN A 230 -10.52 0.37 2.64
N ALA A 231 -9.27 0.58 3.08
CA ALA A 231 -8.10 -0.06 2.49
C ALA A 231 -8.11 -1.58 2.72
N LEU A 232 -8.53 -2.03 3.91
CA LEU A 232 -8.66 -3.44 4.25
C LEU A 232 -9.66 -4.15 3.31
N ARG A 233 -10.86 -3.59 3.11
CA ARG A 233 -11.85 -4.16 2.19
C ARG A 233 -11.33 -4.27 0.76
N LEU A 234 -10.55 -3.28 0.29
CA LEU A 234 -9.95 -3.34 -1.04
C LEU A 234 -8.88 -4.44 -1.14
N ALA A 235 -8.05 -4.58 -0.10
CA ALA A 235 -7.03 -5.63 -0.06
C ALA A 235 -7.69 -7.02 -0.04
N GLN A 236 -8.73 -7.22 0.78
CA GLN A 236 -9.51 -8.47 0.83
C GLN A 236 -10.18 -8.77 -0.51
N ALA A 237 -10.82 -7.79 -1.16
CA ALA A 237 -11.42 -7.98 -2.48
C ALA A 237 -10.38 -8.43 -3.52
N MET A 238 -9.17 -7.87 -3.47
CA MET A 238 -8.08 -8.31 -4.35
C MET A 238 -7.62 -9.74 -4.05
N VAL A 239 -7.44 -10.09 -2.77
CA VAL A 239 -7.10 -11.46 -2.36
C VAL A 239 -8.14 -12.44 -2.90
N SER A 240 -9.41 -12.19 -2.61
CA SER A 240 -10.52 -13.04 -3.04
C SER A 240 -10.54 -13.22 -4.56
N ARG A 241 -10.40 -12.12 -5.33
CA ARG A 241 -10.39 -12.21 -6.80
C ARG A 241 -9.18 -12.98 -7.33
N CYS A 242 -8.00 -12.79 -6.77
CA CYS A 242 -6.81 -13.55 -7.15
C CYS A 242 -6.90 -15.03 -6.77
N VAL A 243 -7.56 -15.37 -5.66
CA VAL A 243 -7.86 -16.75 -5.25
C VAL A 243 -8.81 -17.41 -6.24
N VAL A 244 -9.93 -16.77 -6.58
CA VAL A 244 -10.87 -17.25 -7.61
C VAL A 244 -10.13 -17.55 -8.91
N GLU A 245 -9.30 -16.61 -9.36
CA GLU A 245 -8.50 -16.76 -10.57
C GLU A 245 -7.47 -17.90 -10.45
N GLY A 246 -6.90 -18.10 -9.27
CA GLY A 246 -5.95 -19.18 -9.01
C GLY A 246 -6.56 -20.56 -8.99
N VAL A 247 -7.79 -20.69 -8.50
CA VAL A 247 -8.60 -21.91 -8.61
C VAL A 247 -8.94 -22.17 -10.08
N LYS A 248 -9.46 -21.16 -10.80
CA LYS A 248 -9.82 -21.26 -12.23
C LYS A 248 -8.63 -21.69 -13.10
N ARG A 249 -7.43 -21.19 -12.82
CA ARG A 249 -6.19 -21.53 -13.55
C ARG A 249 -5.49 -22.78 -13.06
N GLY A 250 -5.96 -23.37 -11.96
CA GLY A 250 -5.42 -24.61 -11.42
C GLY A 250 -4.06 -24.50 -10.74
N PHE A 251 -3.55 -23.30 -10.42
CA PHE A 251 -2.25 -23.16 -9.71
C PHE A 251 -2.40 -23.18 -8.18
N LEU A 252 -3.63 -23.15 -7.67
CA LEU A 252 -3.96 -23.33 -6.25
C LEU A 252 -4.39 -24.78 -5.94
N THR A 253 -4.00 -25.75 -6.79
CA THR A 253 -4.44 -27.15 -6.71
C THR A 253 -3.60 -28.02 -5.78
N GLU A 254 -2.38 -27.59 -5.43
CA GLU A 254 -1.43 -28.33 -4.58
C GLU A 254 -1.56 -28.00 -3.08
N MET A 255 -2.68 -27.40 -2.67
CA MET A 255 -2.95 -27.11 -1.25
C MET A 255 -3.67 -28.26 -0.55
N GLU A 256 -3.54 -28.29 0.78
CA GLU A 256 -4.29 -29.19 1.65
C GLU A 256 -5.78 -29.22 1.26
N PRO A 257 -6.43 -30.41 1.20
CA PRO A 257 -7.78 -30.56 0.67
C PRO A 257 -8.82 -29.63 1.33
N GLU A 258 -8.64 -29.37 2.62
CA GLU A 258 -9.52 -28.51 3.44
C GLU A 258 -9.41 -27.04 3.02
N VAL A 259 -8.18 -26.53 2.90
CA VAL A 259 -7.89 -25.16 2.43
C VAL A 259 -8.36 -24.97 0.99
N ARG A 260 -8.18 -26.00 0.16
CA ARG A 260 -8.67 -25.99 -1.21
C ARG A 260 -10.20 -25.90 -1.25
N ALA A 261 -10.91 -26.66 -0.42
CA ALA A 261 -12.37 -26.62 -0.37
C ALA A 261 -12.90 -25.23 0.02
N GLU A 262 -12.24 -24.57 0.98
CA GLU A 262 -12.56 -23.18 1.37
C GLU A 262 -12.37 -22.20 0.20
N TYR A 263 -11.25 -22.29 -0.52
CA TYR A 263 -10.99 -21.42 -1.66
C TYR A 263 -11.90 -21.69 -2.86
N VAL A 264 -12.28 -22.95 -3.09
CA VAL A 264 -13.27 -23.30 -4.12
C VAL A 264 -14.65 -22.76 -3.73
N SER A 265 -15.09 -22.95 -2.49
CA SER A 265 -16.35 -22.37 -1.99
C SER A 265 -16.38 -20.85 -2.14
N MET A 266 -15.29 -20.18 -1.76
CA MET A 266 -15.14 -18.73 -1.93
C MET A 266 -15.19 -18.32 -3.41
N ALA A 267 -14.60 -19.11 -4.30
CA ALA A 267 -14.63 -18.86 -5.74
C ALA A 267 -16.05 -19.02 -6.33
N GLU A 268 -16.78 -20.03 -5.89
CA GLU A 268 -18.17 -20.29 -6.28
C GLU A 268 -19.13 -19.20 -5.78
N GLU A 269 -18.97 -18.74 -4.54
CA GLU A 269 -19.78 -17.67 -3.94
C GLU A 269 -19.59 -16.31 -4.65
N LEU A 270 -18.38 -16.01 -5.09
CA LEU A 270 -18.05 -14.72 -5.70
C LEU A 270 -18.49 -14.61 -7.18
N GLY A 271 -18.75 -15.75 -7.83
CA GLY A 271 -19.29 -15.84 -9.19
C GLY A 271 -18.36 -15.31 -10.29
N GLU A 272 -18.56 -15.79 -11.52
CA GLU A 272 -17.78 -15.39 -12.71
C GLU A 272 -18.17 -14.01 -13.27
N ASN A 273 -18.26 -12.97 -12.44
CA ASN A 273 -18.56 -11.62 -12.92
C ASN A 273 -17.29 -10.92 -13.46
N GLU A 274 -16.93 -11.24 -14.71
CA GLU A 274 -15.83 -10.58 -15.43
C GLU A 274 -16.04 -9.07 -15.62
N SER A 275 -17.28 -8.58 -15.53
CA SER A 275 -17.63 -7.15 -15.71
C SER A 275 -17.12 -6.23 -14.59
N GLU A 276 -16.70 -6.78 -13.45
CA GLU A 276 -16.16 -6.03 -12.30
C GLU A 276 -14.72 -6.40 -11.95
N ASP A 277 -13.96 -6.93 -12.91
CA ASP A 277 -12.61 -7.42 -12.67
C ASP A 277 -11.66 -6.33 -12.14
N LEU A 278 -10.82 -6.70 -11.17
CA LEU A 278 -9.91 -5.77 -10.50
C LEU A 278 -8.66 -5.53 -11.36
N LEU A 279 -8.07 -4.34 -11.24
CA LEU A 279 -6.90 -3.96 -12.01
C LEU A 279 -5.59 -4.29 -11.30
N ILE A 280 -4.66 -4.85 -12.06
CA ILE A 280 -3.26 -5.04 -11.72
C ILE A 280 -2.38 -4.27 -12.72
N GLY A 281 -2.07 -3.02 -12.39
CA GLY A 281 -1.37 -2.10 -13.29
C GLY A 281 -2.23 -1.82 -14.53
N SER A 282 -1.78 -2.27 -15.70
CA SER A 282 -2.50 -2.09 -16.97
C SER A 282 -3.41 -3.25 -17.38
N ALA A 283 -3.37 -4.39 -16.67
CA ALA A 283 -4.17 -5.58 -16.96
C ALA A 283 -5.23 -5.80 -15.85
N THR A 284 -6.24 -6.62 -16.13
CA THR A 284 -7.16 -7.09 -15.09
C THR A 284 -6.66 -8.40 -14.47
N VAL A 285 -7.17 -8.82 -13.31
CA VAL A 285 -6.78 -10.09 -12.69
C VAL A 285 -6.99 -11.27 -13.66
N GLY A 286 -8.13 -11.31 -14.35
CA GLY A 286 -8.48 -12.35 -15.31
C GLY A 286 -7.60 -12.39 -16.57
N THR A 287 -6.98 -11.27 -16.94
CA THR A 287 -6.15 -11.17 -18.15
C THR A 287 -4.64 -11.15 -17.87
N ALA A 288 -4.23 -10.95 -16.61
CA ALA A 288 -2.83 -10.98 -16.19
C ALA A 288 -2.22 -12.38 -16.31
N ASP A 289 -0.89 -12.49 -16.44
CA ASP A 289 -0.20 -13.78 -16.38
C ASP A 289 -0.28 -14.42 -14.97
N THR A 290 -0.08 -15.74 -14.88
CA THR A 290 -0.21 -16.48 -13.62
C THR A 290 0.77 -16.01 -12.54
N ALA A 291 2.02 -15.71 -12.90
CA ALA A 291 3.02 -15.24 -11.95
C ALA A 291 2.62 -13.89 -11.32
N LYS A 292 2.04 -12.99 -12.12
CA LYS A 292 1.50 -11.71 -11.68
C LYS A 292 0.32 -11.88 -10.74
N VAL A 293 -0.61 -12.79 -11.05
CA VAL A 293 -1.75 -13.07 -10.16
C VAL A 293 -1.26 -13.63 -8.82
N GLN A 294 -0.34 -14.59 -8.84
CA GLN A 294 0.26 -15.17 -7.62
C GLN A 294 0.96 -14.10 -6.77
N TRP A 295 1.79 -13.27 -7.41
CA TRP A 295 2.48 -12.19 -6.72
C TRP A 295 1.51 -11.20 -6.08
N VAL A 296 0.49 -10.77 -6.82
CA VAL A 296 -0.50 -9.82 -6.31
C VAL A 296 -1.34 -10.45 -5.20
N ALA A 297 -1.66 -11.73 -5.28
CA ALA A 297 -2.35 -12.44 -4.21
C ALA A 297 -1.54 -12.37 -2.90
N GLN A 298 -0.24 -12.67 -2.96
CA GLN A 298 0.66 -12.60 -1.80
C GLN A 298 0.76 -11.19 -1.24
N ALA A 299 0.97 -10.19 -2.10
CA ALA A 299 1.07 -8.79 -1.66
C ALA A 299 -0.26 -8.27 -1.08
N ALA A 300 -1.40 -8.61 -1.71
CA ALA A 300 -2.73 -8.27 -1.21
C ALA A 300 -3.00 -8.91 0.15
N LEU A 301 -2.59 -10.17 0.34
CA LEU A 301 -2.73 -10.90 1.59
C LEU A 301 -1.91 -10.24 2.70
N ARG A 302 -0.62 -9.92 2.45
CA ARG A 302 0.22 -9.17 3.40
C ARG A 302 -0.40 -7.84 3.78
N ARG A 303 -0.87 -7.08 2.78
CA ARG A 303 -1.53 -5.78 3.00
C ARG A 303 -2.78 -5.94 3.86
N ALA A 304 -3.65 -6.91 3.55
CA ALA A 304 -4.85 -7.19 4.32
C ALA A 304 -4.51 -7.55 5.77
N TYR A 305 -3.56 -8.47 5.96
CA TYR A 305 -3.11 -8.91 7.28
C TYR A 305 -2.57 -7.77 8.13
N VAL A 306 -1.69 -6.92 7.57
CA VAL A 306 -1.14 -5.77 8.30
C VAL A 306 -2.23 -4.75 8.63
N LEU A 307 -3.09 -4.41 7.67
CA LEU A 307 -4.17 -3.45 7.91
C LEU A 307 -5.19 -3.94 8.93
N GLU A 308 -5.49 -5.25 8.92
CA GLU A 308 -6.34 -5.88 9.92
C GLU A 308 -5.69 -5.90 11.29
N GLY A 309 -4.41 -6.28 11.39
CA GLY A 309 -3.65 -6.26 12.64
C GLY A 309 -3.61 -4.85 13.25
N VAL A 310 -3.34 -3.83 12.44
CA VAL A 310 -3.42 -2.42 12.84
C VAL A 310 -4.84 -2.08 13.28
N ALA A 311 -5.88 -2.42 12.52
CA ALA A 311 -7.26 -2.13 12.90
C ALA A 311 -7.64 -2.80 14.23
N ARG A 312 -7.24 -4.04 14.49
CA ARG A 312 -7.48 -4.74 15.76
C ARG A 312 -6.74 -4.07 16.91
N TYR A 313 -5.49 -3.67 16.71
CA TYR A 313 -4.69 -2.98 17.72
C TYR A 313 -5.29 -1.64 18.13
N LEU A 314 -5.77 -0.86 17.16
CA LEU A 314 -6.37 0.45 17.43
C LEU A 314 -7.76 0.37 18.08
N ASN A 315 -8.50 -0.72 17.85
CA ASN A 315 -9.83 -0.93 18.44
C ASN A 315 -9.80 -1.82 19.69
N GLY A 316 -8.64 -2.41 20.02
CA GLY A 316 -8.46 -3.31 21.16
C GLY A 316 -8.08 -2.57 22.44
N PRO A 317 -8.12 -3.24 23.61
CA PRO A 317 -7.61 -2.69 24.86
C PRO A 317 -6.11 -2.34 24.72
N ALA A 318 -5.67 -1.26 25.39
CA ALA A 318 -4.33 -0.67 25.24
C ALA A 318 -3.16 -1.64 25.48
N ASP A 319 -3.38 -2.76 26.17
CA ASP A 319 -2.39 -3.80 26.46
C ASP A 319 -2.23 -4.85 25.34
N GLY A 320 -3.05 -4.77 24.29
CA GLY A 320 -2.97 -5.66 23.12
C GLY A 320 -1.65 -5.44 22.38
N ARG A 321 -0.62 -6.26 22.67
CA ARG A 321 0.61 -6.24 21.87
C ARG A 321 0.27 -6.48 20.41
N LEU A 322 0.59 -5.52 19.56
CA LEU A 322 0.46 -5.64 18.11
C LEU A 322 1.45 -6.71 17.61
N ARG A 323 1.02 -7.97 17.55
CA ARG A 323 1.75 -9.05 16.88
C ARG A 323 1.32 -9.10 15.41
N ILE A 324 2.01 -8.37 14.53
CA ILE A 324 1.93 -8.57 13.06
C ILE A 324 2.90 -9.67 12.60
N VAL A 325 3.48 -10.45 13.53
CA VAL A 325 4.58 -11.35 13.20
C VAL A 325 4.42 -12.68 13.93
N ALA A 326 3.87 -13.68 13.23
CA ALA A 326 4.27 -15.10 13.29
C ALA A 326 3.37 -16.02 12.43
N GLU A 327 2.08 -15.72 12.26
CA GLU A 327 1.12 -16.79 11.92
C GLU A 327 0.92 -17.12 10.43
N VAL A 328 1.37 -16.29 9.48
CA VAL A 328 0.97 -16.49 8.05
C VAL A 328 1.93 -17.39 7.26
N VAL A 329 3.03 -17.88 7.84
CA VAL A 329 3.98 -18.78 7.12
C VAL A 329 4.43 -19.98 7.98
N GLY A 330 3.92 -20.16 9.20
CA GLY A 330 4.43 -21.15 10.15
C GLY A 330 3.38 -22.06 10.81
N ALA A 331 2.13 -22.09 10.31
CA ALA A 331 1.11 -23.00 10.83
C ALA A 331 1.19 -24.38 10.13
N ASP A 332 2.33 -25.08 10.22
CA ASP A 332 2.30 -26.56 10.08
C ASP A 332 3.53 -27.35 10.58
N GLU A 333 4.47 -26.75 11.31
CA GLU A 333 5.58 -27.53 11.90
C GLU A 333 5.68 -27.25 13.40
N GLY A 334 4.98 -28.03 14.24
CA GLY A 334 5.31 -28.00 15.68
C GLY A 334 4.32 -28.51 16.72
N GLN A 335 3.22 -29.20 16.37
CA GLN A 335 2.37 -29.87 17.39
C GLN A 335 2.18 -31.38 17.16
N GLY A 336 3.02 -32.00 16.33
CA GLY A 336 2.98 -33.43 16.04
C GLY A 336 4.19 -34.20 16.57
N GLY A 337 4.49 -34.15 17.87
CA GLY A 337 5.54 -35.03 18.38
C GLY A 337 5.96 -34.81 19.82
N ASP A 338 5.14 -35.21 20.79
CA ASP A 338 5.66 -35.89 21.99
C ASP A 338 4.55 -36.57 22.82
N GLU A 339 3.92 -37.65 22.31
CA GLU A 339 3.04 -38.47 23.17
C GLU A 339 3.02 -39.97 22.83
N ARG A 340 4.10 -40.51 22.24
CA ARG A 340 4.28 -41.96 22.10
C ARG A 340 5.69 -42.41 22.47
N ALA A 341 6.00 -42.28 23.76
CA ALA A 341 7.05 -43.05 24.40
C ALA A 341 6.78 -43.26 25.91
N ARG A 342 5.55 -43.68 26.26
CA ARG A 342 5.27 -44.41 27.51
C ARG A 342 4.15 -45.42 27.24
N GLY A 343 4.54 -46.68 27.11
CA GLY A 343 3.69 -47.83 26.86
C GLY A 343 4.56 -49.01 26.48
#